data_AF-A0AAE2NT38-F1
#
_entry.id   AF-A0AAE2NT38-F1
#
_cell.length_a   1.000
_cell.length_b   1.000
_cell.length_c   1.000
_cell.angle_alpha   90.00
_cell.angle_beta   90.00
_cell.angle_gamma   90.00
#
_symmetry.space_group_name_H-M   'P 1'
#
loop_
_entity.id
_entity.type
_entity.pdbx_description
1 polymer ?
#
loop_
_entity_poly.entity_id
_entity_poly.type
_entity_poly.pdbx_seq_one_letter_code
_entity_poly.pdbx_strand_id
1 'polypeptide(L)' 'MGEVIPFVTKEEADRVAYAVGVIEWVTEKVLKGNGNFTDEQGEKIVEATKVLDQYSAEEIVLFFNRSQEGGKE' A
#
# COMPACT_ATOMS: atom_id res chain seq x y z
N MET A 1 17.45 -19.83 -7.29
CA MET A 1 16.75 -18.55 -7.51
C MET A 1 16.92 -17.76 -6.23
N GLY A 2 17.51 -16.57 -6.30
CA GLY A 2 17.74 -15.74 -5.11
C GLY A 2 16.41 -15.31 -4.51
N GLU A 3 16.32 -15.34 -3.18
CA GLU A 3 15.15 -14.91 -2.45
C GLU A 3 14.95 -13.40 -2.72
N VAL A 4 13.88 -13.05 -3.45
CA VAL A 4 13.47 -11.66 -3.61
C VAL A 4 12.87 -11.27 -2.26
N ILE A 5 13.60 -10.46 -1.50
CA ILE A 5 13.09 -9.88 -0.25
C ILE A 5 12.53 -8.51 -0.61
N PRO A 6 11.22 -8.38 -0.86
CA PRO A 6 10.64 -7.05 -0.98
C PRO A 6 10.63 -6.39 0.40
N PHE A 7 10.88 -5.07 0.41
CA PHE A 7 10.94 -4.19 1.59
C PHE A 7 12.16 -4.49 2.47
N VAL A 8 13.29 -3.86 2.13
CA VAL A 8 14.59 -4.04 2.80
C VAL A 8 14.64 -3.25 4.10
N THR A 9 13.79 -2.22 4.23
CA THR A 9 13.74 -1.32 5.39
C THR A 9 12.32 -1.15 5.95
N LYS A 10 12.23 -0.80 7.24
CA LYS A 10 10.97 -0.42 7.90
C LYS A 10 10.28 0.75 7.20
N GLU A 11 11.05 1.74 6.75
CA GLU A 11 10.51 2.92 6.07
C GLU A 11 9.81 2.54 4.74
N GLU A 12 10.41 1.64 3.95
CA GLU A 12 9.77 1.12 2.74
C GLU A 12 8.49 0.35 3.07
N ALA A 13 8.51 -0.49 4.11
CA ALA A 13 7.35 -1.23 4.56
C ALA A 13 6.22 -0.29 5.03
N ASP A 14 6.53 0.75 5.81
CA ASP A 14 5.57 1.74 6.31
C ASP A 14 4.97 2.55 5.16
N ARG A 15 5.76 2.92 4.14
CA ARG A 15 5.28 3.62 2.94
C ARG A 15 4.31 2.77 2.12
N VAL A 16 4.60 1.48 1.98
CA VAL A 16 3.74 0.53 1.26
C VAL A 16 2.46 0.26 2.05
N ALA A 17 2.55 0.10 3.38
CA ALA A 17 1.40 -0.02 4.28
C ALA A 17 0.45 1.19 4.13
N TYR A 18 1.02 2.40 4.15
CA TYR A 18 0.26 3.62 3.96
C TYR A 18 -0.43 3.66 2.59
N ALA A 19 0.30 3.35 1.52
CA ALA A 19 -0.23 3.36 0.16
C ALA A 19 -1.39 2.36 -0.01
N VAL A 20 -1.23 1.15 0.52
CA VAL A 20 -2.31 0.14 0.57
C VAL A 20 -3.54 0.68 1.28
N GLY A 21 -3.37 1.27 2.47
CA GLY A 21 -4.49 1.82 3.25
C GLY A 21 -5.25 2.93 2.52
N VAL A 22 -4.54 3.77 1.75
CA VAL A 22 -5.17 4.78 0.90
C VAL A 22 -6.03 4.14 -0.18
N ILE A 23 -5.54 3.11 -0.87
CA ILE A 23 -6.29 2.42 -1.93
C ILE A 23 -7.50 1.66 -1.37
N GLU A 24 -7.37 1.04 -0.20
CA GLU A 24 -8.49 0.40 0.50
C GLU A 24 -9.58 1.44 0.83
N TRP A 25 -9.19 2.58 1.38
CA TRP A 25 -10.11 3.68 1.66
C TRP A 25 -10.82 4.20 0.39
N VAL A 26 -10.09 4.39 -0.71
CA VAL A 26 -10.70 4.77 -2.01
C VAL A 26 -11.71 3.73 -2.45
N THR A 27 -11.35 2.45 -2.37
CA THR A 27 -12.22 1.34 -2.76
C THR A 27 -13.51 1.35 -1.96
N GLU A 28 -13.43 1.52 -0.63
CA GLU A 28 -14.62 1.65 0.21
C GLU A 28 -15.51 2.84 -0.19
N LYS A 29 -14.89 4.00 -0.46
CA LYS A 29 -15.61 5.22 -0.84
C LYS A 29 -16.37 5.02 -2.15
N VAL A 30 -15.71 4.45 -3.15
CA VAL A 30 -16.31 4.11 -4.44
C VAL A 30 -17.45 3.11 -4.28
N LEU A 31 -17.27 2.05 -3.48
CA LEU A 31 -18.32 1.07 -3.19
C LEU A 31 -19.54 1.68 -2.47
N LYS A 32 -19.33 2.71 -1.64
CA LYS A 32 -20.38 3.49 -0.99
C LYS A 32 -21.01 4.54 -1.92
N GLY A 33 -20.63 4.59 -3.20
CA GLY A 33 -21.13 5.55 -4.20
C GLY A 33 -20.55 6.96 -4.04
N ASN A 34 -19.50 7.13 -3.25
CA ASN A 34 -18.85 8.42 -3.01
C ASN A 34 -17.52 8.50 -3.76
N GLY A 35 -17.56 9.01 -4.99
CA GLY A 35 -16.39 9.21 -5.84
C GLY A 35 -15.87 10.65 -5.87
N ASN A 36 -16.40 11.55 -5.04
CA ASN A 36 -15.96 12.94 -5.00
C ASN A 36 -14.80 13.09 -4.02
N PHE A 37 -13.59 13.17 -4.56
CA PHE A 37 -12.37 13.43 -3.80
C PHE A 37 -12.01 14.92 -3.89
N THR A 38 -11.52 15.48 -2.79
CA THR A 38 -10.89 16.82 -2.82
C THR A 38 -9.55 16.75 -3.55
N ASP A 39 -8.99 17.90 -3.95
CA ASP A 39 -7.67 17.97 -4.58
C ASP A 39 -6.59 17.32 -3.70
N GLU A 40 -6.59 17.63 -2.40
CA GLU A 40 -5.65 17.02 -1.43
C GLU A 40 -5.81 15.50 -1.32
N GLN A 41 -7.05 15.00 -1.38
CA GLN A 41 -7.29 13.55 -1.40
C GLN A 41 -6.79 12.95 -2.72
N GLY A 42 -7.01 13.62 -3.84
CA GLY A 42 -6.50 13.21 -5.15
C GLY A 42 -4.98 13.09 -5.17
N GLU A 43 -4.27 14.03 -4.58
CA GLU A 43 -2.80 13.99 -4.46
C GLU A 43 -2.33 12.75 -3.67
N LYS A 44 -2.97 12.45 -2.53
CA LYS A 44 -2.66 11.26 -1.72
C LYS A 44 -2.90 9.96 -2.48
N ILE A 45 -3.98 9.90 -3.28
CA ILE A 45 -4.28 8.74 -4.12
C ILE A 45 -3.21 8.56 -5.19
N VAL A 46 -2.82 9.63 -5.88
CA VAL A 46 -1.76 9.58 -6.89
C VAL A 46 -0.42 9.16 -6.29
N GLU A 47 -0.07 9.67 -5.11
CA GLU A 47 1.16 9.28 -4.41
C GLU A 47 1.12 7.80 -4.02
N ALA A 48 0.03 7.33 -3.44
CA ALA A 48 -0.15 5.92 -3.07
C ALA A 48 -0.02 5.00 -4.29
N THR A 49 -0.68 5.33 -5.41
CA THR A 49 -0.55 4.56 -6.65
C THR A 49 0.89 4.52 -7.15
N LYS A 50 1.60 5.66 -7.15
CA LYS A 50 3.02 5.71 -7.54
C LYS A 50 3.94 4.89 -6.65
N VAL A 51 3.62 4.77 -5.36
CA VAL A 51 4.38 3.90 -4.45
C VAL A 51 4.13 2.44 -4.82
N LEU A 52 2.87 2.04 -5.04
CA LEU A 52 2.53 0.66 -5.38
C LEU A 52 3.04 0.25 -6.77
N ASP A 53 3.06 1.17 -7.74
CA ASP A 53 3.60 0.94 -9.09
C ASP A 53 5.10 0.61 -9.12
N GLN A 54 5.82 0.87 -8.03
CA GLN A 54 7.25 0.51 -7.90
C GLN A 54 7.45 -0.99 -7.61
N TYR A 55 6.39 -1.70 -7.25
CA TYR A 55 6.42 -3.10 -6.86
C TYR A 55 5.58 -3.95 -7.79
N SER A 56 6.03 -5.18 -8.05
CA SER A 56 5.20 -6.18 -8.71
C SER A 56 4.03 -6.60 -7.82
N ALA A 57 2.97 -7.13 -8.43
CA ALA A 57 1.84 -7.66 -7.70
C ALA A 57 2.28 -8.78 -6.73
N GLU A 58 3.24 -9.60 -7.13
CA GLU A 58 3.82 -10.65 -6.30
C GLU A 58 4.51 -10.09 -5.05
N GLU A 59 5.29 -9.00 -5.17
CA GLU A 59 5.95 -8.35 -4.05
C GLU A 59 4.96 -7.72 -3.06
N ILE A 60 3.88 -7.13 -3.58
CA ILE A 60 2.79 -6.59 -2.76
C ILE A 60 2.04 -7.73 -2.05
N VAL A 61 1.80 -8.87 -2.71
CA VAL A 61 1.16 -10.03 -2.06
C VAL A 61 2.06 -10.63 -0.97
N LEU A 62 3.38 -10.62 -1.17
CA LEU A 62 4.34 -11.01 -0.14
C LEU A 62 4.30 -10.07 1.06
N PHE A 63 4.07 -8.76 0.87
CA PHE A 63 3.86 -7.80 1.97
C PHE A 63 2.73 -8.24 2.91
N PHE A 64 1.58 -8.62 2.35
CA PHE A 64 0.41 -9.05 3.13
C PHE A 64 0.59 -10.39 3.82
N ASN A 65 1.36 -11.30 3.23
CA ASN A 65 1.56 -12.65 3.75
C ASN A 65 2.76 -12.79 4.69
N ARG A 66 3.68 -11.81 4.69
CA ARG A 66 4.76 -11.79 5.67
C ARG A 66 4.13 -11.50 7.03
N SER A 67 4.39 -12.35 8.03
CA SER A 67 4.14 -11.96 9.42
C SER A 67 4.86 -10.64 9.63
N GLN A 68 4.10 -9.59 9.95
CA GLN A 68 4.68 -8.34 10.43
C GLN A 68 5.30 -8.66 11.80
N GLU A 69 6.53 -9.18 11.78
CA GLU A 69 7.34 -9.42 12.96
C GLU A 69 7.59 -8.06 13.60
N GLY A 70 6.72 -7.74 14.55
CA GLY A 70 6.52 -6.42 15.14
C GLY A 70 5.22 -6.35 15.95
N GLY A 71 4.26 -7.26 15.69
CA GLY A 71 3.03 -7.42 16.47
C GLY A 71 3.08 -8.45 17.62
N LYS A 72 4.28 -8.91 18.02
CA LYS A 72 4.46 -9.75 19.21
C LYS A 72 5.32 -9.02 20.25
N GLU A 73 4.70 -8.08 20.96
CA GLU A 73 4.99 -7.78 22.37
C GLU A 73 3.69 -7.50 23.10
#